data_AF-A0A8C4RQT2-F1
#
_entry.id   AF-A0A8C4RQT2-F1
#
_cell.length_a   1.000
_cell.length_b   1.000
_cell.length_c   1.000
_cell.angle_alpha   90.00
_cell.angle_beta   90.00
_cell.angle_gamma   90.00
#
_symmetry.space_group_name_H-M   'P 1'
#
loop_
_entity.id
_entity.type
_entity.pdbx_description
1 polymer ?
#
loop_
_entity_poly.entity_id
_entity_poly.type
_entity_poly.pdbx_seq_one_letter_code
_entity_poly.pdbx_strand_id
1 'polypeptide(L)'
;MASVDIQDMYSEKPQGLISNPVKFNSQDFHELREFCLHNNFRFEDGLFPPSEESIGEGLLKSSAQPTAPYSIELKQIISRNNVKFDYNLLSLLFLFICNCWFLAALGSLTRQKDIFSQVLPTDQGYNYKYAGIFHFRFWQFGKWVDVVIDDKLPILDNNYLSVAPANGNEFWPALLEKAYAKLCGSYADMDSGCVSEALMDFTGGIHFNFTLCDPPPDMWNIFRRAYKKNSLMACGTPRTPTGVRAISVFIRIEWLFPFLLTAWMSFEDFKGQFTHIDICNLYPDFLDSDSNSRWALTLSEGEWIKGESAGGSIEEGKSIVLHSYRLIIPNLKFQNLKCSKMLNFWSTEMVPPGLSLIFFSAERMRTTYSI
;
A
#
# COMPACT_ATOMS: atom_id res chain seq x y z
N MET A 1 -0.51 -49.04 -11.49
CA MET A 1 -0.61 -48.61 -10.09
C MET A 1 -0.10 -47.19 -10.02
N ALA A 2 -1.02 -46.22 -9.99
CA ALA A 2 -0.67 -44.83 -9.74
C ALA A 2 -0.37 -44.71 -8.24
N SER A 3 0.88 -44.41 -7.89
CA SER A 3 1.26 -44.01 -6.55
C SER A 3 0.80 -42.57 -6.36
N VAL A 4 -0.30 -42.39 -5.64
CA VAL A 4 -0.67 -41.10 -5.07
C VAL A 4 0.34 -40.84 -3.95
N ASP A 5 1.18 -39.81 -4.11
CA ASP A 5 2.09 -39.36 -3.07
C ASP A 5 1.27 -38.77 -1.92
N ILE A 6 1.41 -39.36 -0.74
CA ILE A 6 0.61 -39.05 0.46
C ILE A 6 1.01 -37.68 1.08
N GLN A 7 1.93 -36.94 0.46
CA GLN A 7 2.39 -35.64 0.95
C GLN A 7 1.56 -34.42 0.48
N ASP A 8 0.67 -34.58 -0.49
CA ASP A 8 -0.12 -33.45 -1.05
C ASP A 8 -1.44 -33.15 -0.31
N MET A 9 -1.75 -33.84 0.81
CA MET A 9 -3.07 -33.70 1.44
C MET A 9 -3.17 -32.79 2.68
N TYR A 10 -2.09 -32.31 3.32
CA TYR A 10 -2.21 -31.44 4.50
C TYR A 10 -0.99 -30.53 4.76
N SER A 11 -0.44 -29.84 3.76
CA SER A 11 0.37 -28.65 4.04
C SER A 11 -0.53 -27.42 3.94
N GLU A 12 -1.12 -26.99 5.07
CA GLU A 12 -1.72 -25.66 5.14
C GLU A 12 -0.68 -24.65 4.65
N LYS A 13 -1.05 -23.86 3.63
CA LYS A 13 -0.15 -22.82 3.11
C LYS A 13 0.23 -21.89 4.27
N PRO A 14 1.50 -21.47 4.38
CA PRO A 14 1.90 -20.59 5.47
C PRO A 14 1.09 -19.29 5.43
N GLN A 15 0.63 -18.86 6.61
CA GLN A 15 -0.17 -17.65 6.78
C GLN A 15 0.68 -16.40 6.48
N GLY A 16 0.05 -15.36 5.93
CA GLY A 16 0.71 -14.11 5.51
C GLY A 16 1.17 -14.09 4.05
N LEU A 17 0.96 -15.18 3.30
CA LEU A 17 1.05 -15.13 1.84
C LEU A 17 -0.19 -14.46 1.24
N ILE A 18 -0.09 -13.89 0.04
CA ILE A 18 -1.25 -13.35 -0.67
C ILE A 18 -2.37 -14.38 -0.88
N SER A 19 -2.01 -15.66 -0.99
CA SER A 19 -2.97 -16.76 -1.14
C SER A 19 -3.55 -17.30 0.18
N ASN A 20 -2.97 -16.91 1.32
CA ASN A 20 -3.46 -17.22 2.67
C ASN A 20 -3.13 -16.04 3.61
N PRO A 21 -3.79 -14.88 3.42
CA PRO A 21 -3.47 -13.68 4.19
C PRO A 21 -3.83 -13.85 5.67
N VAL A 22 -3.17 -13.09 6.53
CA VAL A 22 -3.52 -12.97 7.95
C VAL A 22 -4.91 -12.33 8.04
N LYS A 23 -5.82 -12.93 8.80
CA LYS A 23 -7.15 -12.39 9.04
C LYS A 23 -7.05 -11.27 10.09
N PHE A 24 -7.21 -10.01 9.68
CA PHE A 24 -7.12 -8.89 10.61
C PHE A 24 -8.19 -9.01 11.70
N ASN A 25 -7.80 -8.85 12.96
CA ASN A 25 -8.66 -9.05 14.13
C ASN A 25 -9.43 -10.40 14.12
N SER A 26 -8.85 -11.44 13.51
CA SER A 26 -9.48 -12.77 13.35
C SER A 26 -10.82 -12.77 12.61
N GLN A 27 -11.11 -11.75 11.79
CA GLN A 27 -12.33 -11.69 10.98
C GLN A 27 -12.11 -12.40 9.64
N ASP A 28 -12.95 -13.40 9.33
CA ASP A 28 -12.97 -14.06 8.02
C ASP A 28 -14.10 -13.51 7.14
N PHE A 29 -13.75 -12.92 6.00
CA PHE A 29 -14.72 -12.33 5.09
C PHE A 29 -15.79 -13.33 4.62
N HIS A 30 -15.40 -14.54 4.26
CA HIS A 30 -16.31 -15.52 3.69
C HIS A 30 -17.26 -16.08 4.76
N GLU A 31 -16.74 -16.43 5.92
CA GLU A 31 -17.56 -16.94 7.04
C GLU A 31 -18.55 -15.88 7.52
N LEU A 32 -18.10 -14.63 7.72
CA LEU A 32 -18.96 -13.53 8.15
C LEU A 32 -20.02 -13.20 7.09
N ARG A 33 -19.66 -13.17 5.81
CA ARG A 33 -20.61 -12.93 4.72
C ARG A 33 -21.66 -14.02 4.66
N GLU A 34 -21.26 -15.29 4.68
CA GLU A 34 -22.21 -16.40 4.66
C GLU A 34 -23.10 -16.36 5.91
N PHE A 35 -22.56 -16.10 7.10
CA PHE A 35 -23.37 -15.95 8.31
C PHE A 35 -24.43 -14.85 8.16
N CYS A 36 -24.06 -13.67 7.65
CA CYS A 36 -25.00 -12.57 7.42
C CYS A 36 -26.07 -12.95 6.38
N LEU A 37 -25.69 -13.62 5.29
CA LEU A 37 -26.62 -14.08 4.26
C LEU A 37 -27.62 -15.10 4.80
N HIS A 38 -27.16 -16.10 5.58
CA HIS A 38 -28.02 -17.13 6.16
C HIS A 38 -29.02 -16.56 7.16
N ASN A 39 -28.62 -15.56 7.94
CA ASN A 39 -29.48 -14.93 8.95
C ASN A 39 -30.26 -13.72 8.41
N ASN A 40 -30.11 -13.39 7.12
CA ASN A 40 -30.70 -12.20 6.49
C ASN A 40 -30.38 -10.89 7.24
N PHE A 41 -29.14 -10.78 7.73
CA PHE A 41 -28.63 -9.58 8.40
C PHE A 41 -27.61 -8.86 7.53
N ARG A 42 -27.38 -7.60 7.89
CA ARG A 42 -26.30 -6.78 7.38
C ARG A 42 -25.11 -6.90 8.31
N PHE A 43 -23.93 -7.01 7.75
CA PHE A 43 -22.72 -6.96 8.55
C PHE A 43 -22.59 -5.58 9.16
N GLU A 44 -22.32 -5.56 10.47
CA GLU A 44 -21.94 -4.36 11.20
C GLU A 44 -20.60 -4.64 11.86
N ASP A 45 -19.64 -3.76 11.62
CA ASP A 45 -18.28 -3.98 12.06
C ASP A 45 -18.11 -3.50 13.50
N GLY A 46 -18.32 -4.40 14.46
CA GLY A 46 -18.14 -4.10 15.88
C GLY A 46 -16.69 -3.74 16.27
N LEU A 47 -15.71 -4.02 15.41
CA LEU A 47 -14.30 -3.72 15.63
C LEU A 47 -13.85 -2.41 14.98
N PHE A 48 -14.73 -1.78 14.19
CA PHE A 48 -14.52 -0.44 13.62
C PHE A 48 -15.89 0.25 13.50
N PRO A 49 -16.52 0.57 14.65
CA PRO A 49 -17.91 1.02 14.69
C PRO A 49 -18.09 2.39 14.02
N PRO A 50 -19.28 2.73 13.51
CA PRO A 50 -19.57 4.06 12.96
C PRO A 50 -19.72 5.12 14.08
N SER A 51 -18.66 5.34 14.85
CA SER A 51 -18.61 6.23 16.01
C SER A 51 -17.39 7.17 15.94
N GLU A 52 -17.27 8.08 16.90
CA GLU A 52 -16.12 8.99 17.03
C GLU A 52 -14.80 8.23 17.24
N GLU A 53 -14.83 7.00 17.79
CA GLU A 53 -13.64 6.16 17.99
C GLU A 53 -12.96 5.83 16.67
N SER A 54 -13.72 5.38 15.67
CA SER A 54 -13.19 5.08 14.33
C SER A 54 -12.76 6.32 13.56
N ILE A 55 -13.30 7.50 13.90
CA ILE A 55 -12.85 8.77 13.32
C ILE A 55 -11.51 9.18 13.95
N GLY A 56 -11.37 9.03 15.27
CA GLY A 56 -10.17 9.40 16.00
C GLY A 56 -10.16 10.86 16.48
N GLU A 57 -9.22 11.16 17.39
CA GLU A 57 -9.16 12.47 18.03
C GLU A 57 -8.67 13.59 17.08
N GLY A 58 -9.22 14.79 17.25
CA GLY A 58 -8.70 16.00 16.58
C GLY A 58 -9.37 16.35 15.25
N LEU A 59 -9.93 15.38 14.51
CA LEU A 59 -10.61 15.64 13.23
C LEU A 59 -11.95 16.37 13.37
N LEU A 60 -12.69 16.16 14.47
CA LEU A 60 -14.02 16.74 14.69
C LEU A 60 -14.00 18.15 15.32
N LYS A 61 -12.83 18.65 15.72
CA LYS A 61 -12.71 19.88 16.53
C LYS A 61 -12.75 21.19 15.72
N SER A 62 -12.86 21.14 14.38
CA SER A 62 -12.67 22.32 13.53
C SER A 62 -13.95 23.11 13.18
N SER A 63 -15.16 22.69 13.57
CA SER A 63 -16.39 23.42 13.25
C SER A 63 -17.00 24.09 14.49
N ALA A 64 -17.42 25.35 14.33
CA ALA A 64 -17.96 26.20 15.41
C ALA A 64 -19.28 25.68 16.00
N GLN A 65 -19.92 24.70 15.35
CA GLN A 65 -20.97 23.83 15.87
C GLN A 65 -20.85 22.48 15.13
N PRO A 66 -20.20 21.46 15.70
CA PRO A 66 -20.11 20.16 15.05
C PRO A 66 -21.50 19.54 15.00
N THR A 67 -22.02 19.31 13.80
CA THR A 67 -23.11 18.34 13.64
C THR A 67 -22.52 16.97 13.98
N ALA A 68 -23.19 16.18 14.84
CA ALA A 68 -22.66 14.88 15.22
C ALA A 68 -22.36 14.05 13.96
N PRO A 69 -21.16 13.43 13.85
CA PRO A 69 -20.84 12.60 12.71
C PRO A 69 -21.86 11.47 12.63
N TYR A 70 -22.39 11.25 11.45
CA TYR A 70 -23.31 10.15 11.18
C TYR A 70 -22.77 9.33 10.01
N SER A 71 -23.21 8.08 9.90
CA SER A 71 -22.81 7.22 8.80
C SER A 71 -23.92 7.10 7.76
N ILE A 72 -23.53 6.96 6.49
CA ILE A 72 -24.46 6.54 5.43
C ILE A 72 -24.15 5.11 5.01
N GLU A 73 -25.22 4.31 4.91
CA GLU A 73 -25.19 2.97 4.35
C GLU A 73 -25.31 3.01 2.83
N LEU A 74 -24.43 2.30 2.11
CA LEU A 74 -24.44 2.28 0.66
C LEU A 74 -25.75 1.77 0.06
N LYS A 75 -26.48 0.87 0.72
CA LYS A 75 -27.79 0.37 0.23
C LYS A 75 -28.79 1.51 -0.02
N GLN A 76 -28.75 2.56 0.80
CA GLN A 76 -29.64 3.72 0.66
C GLN A 76 -29.32 4.55 -0.59
N ILE A 77 -28.07 4.46 -1.07
CA ILE A 77 -27.60 5.14 -2.28
C ILE A 77 -27.78 4.24 -3.51
N ILE A 78 -27.44 2.95 -3.40
CA ILE A 78 -27.57 1.95 -4.47
C ILE A 78 -29.03 1.79 -4.91
N SER A 79 -29.99 1.85 -4.00
CA SER A 79 -31.42 1.78 -4.38
C SER A 79 -31.88 2.95 -5.27
N ARG A 80 -31.11 4.04 -5.32
CA ARG A 80 -31.40 5.23 -6.12
C ARG A 80 -30.66 5.25 -7.46
N ASN A 81 -29.54 4.54 -7.60
CA ASN A 81 -28.67 4.59 -8.77
C ASN A 81 -28.17 3.19 -9.20
N ASN A 82 -28.03 2.94 -10.51
CA ASN A 82 -27.37 1.74 -11.04
C ASN A 82 -25.86 1.76 -10.74
N VAL A 83 -25.47 1.32 -9.54
CA VAL A 83 -24.08 1.28 -9.07
C VAL A 83 -23.28 0.24 -9.84
N LYS A 84 -22.11 0.65 -10.35
CA LYS A 84 -21.18 -0.21 -11.10
C LYS A 84 -19.83 -0.18 -10.40
N PHE A 85 -19.27 -1.36 -10.16
CA PHE A 85 -17.84 -1.51 -9.93
C PHE A 85 -17.12 -1.36 -11.28
N ASP A 86 -16.84 -0.12 -11.70
CA ASP A 86 -16.00 0.14 -12.87
C ASP A 86 -14.57 0.40 -12.42
N TYR A 87 -13.70 -0.59 -12.62
CA TYR A 87 -12.31 -0.58 -12.18
C TYR A 87 -11.40 0.33 -13.02
N ASN A 88 -11.93 1.04 -14.02
CA ASN A 88 -11.12 1.81 -14.98
C ASN A 88 -11.20 3.33 -14.81
N LEU A 89 -12.04 3.87 -13.91
CA LEU A 89 -12.34 5.30 -13.88
C LEU A 89 -12.12 5.89 -12.49
N LEU A 90 -10.89 6.29 -12.17
CA LEU A 90 -10.65 6.98 -10.90
C LEU A 90 -11.04 8.46 -11.00
N SER A 91 -12.22 8.80 -10.48
CA SER A 91 -12.60 10.18 -10.22
C SER A 91 -12.45 10.45 -8.71
N LEU A 92 -11.27 10.94 -8.29
CA LEU A 92 -11.02 11.34 -6.90
C LEU A 92 -11.32 12.84 -6.73
N LEU A 93 -12.33 13.17 -5.92
CA LEU A 93 -12.52 14.53 -5.42
C LEU A 93 -11.98 14.59 -3.99
N PHE A 94 -10.99 15.44 -3.77
CA PHE A 94 -10.33 15.66 -2.47
C PHE A 94 -11.31 16.29 -1.48
N LEU A 95 -11.43 15.71 -0.28
CA LEU A 95 -12.19 16.28 0.84
C LEU A 95 -11.30 16.41 2.09
N PHE A 96 -11.87 16.95 3.16
CA PHE A 96 -11.21 17.60 4.30
C PHE A 96 -10.06 16.85 5.01
N ILE A 97 -9.97 15.52 4.90
CA ILE A 97 -8.84 14.75 5.45
C ILE A 97 -7.65 14.77 4.49
N CYS A 98 -6.48 15.22 4.97
CA CYS A 98 -5.23 15.39 4.23
C CYS A 98 -4.53 14.08 3.82
N ASN A 99 -5.26 13.04 3.39
CA ASN A 99 -4.71 11.75 2.95
C ASN A 99 -4.16 11.77 1.51
N CYS A 100 -3.68 12.93 1.04
CA CYS A 100 -3.21 13.10 -0.33
C CYS A 100 -2.08 12.13 -0.71
N TRP A 101 -1.29 11.70 0.29
CA TRP A 101 -0.24 10.69 0.14
C TRP A 101 -0.82 9.32 -0.23
N PHE A 102 -1.88 8.88 0.46
CA PHE A 102 -2.54 7.59 0.23
C PHE A 102 -3.25 7.60 -1.13
N LEU A 103 -3.97 8.69 -1.43
CA LEU A 103 -4.63 8.86 -2.72
C LEU A 103 -3.64 8.95 -3.88
N ALA A 104 -2.46 9.52 -3.64
CA ALA A 104 -1.40 9.56 -4.64
C ALA A 104 -0.91 8.15 -4.99
N ALA A 105 -0.70 7.30 -3.99
CA ALA A 105 -0.35 5.90 -4.18
C ALA A 105 -1.51 5.14 -4.85
N LEU A 106 -2.75 5.37 -4.40
CA LEU A 106 -3.94 4.72 -4.93
C LEU A 106 -4.15 5.01 -6.42
N GLY A 107 -3.90 6.26 -6.82
CA GLY A 107 -3.91 6.67 -8.21
C GLY A 107 -3.02 5.77 -9.07
N SER A 108 -1.79 5.52 -8.63
CA SER A 108 -0.86 4.65 -9.36
C SER A 108 -1.31 3.18 -9.42
N LEU A 109 -1.99 2.69 -8.36
CA LEU A 109 -2.46 1.31 -8.25
C LEU A 109 -3.50 0.96 -9.32
N THR A 110 -4.41 1.89 -9.65
CA THR A 110 -5.48 1.66 -10.65
C THR A 110 -4.97 1.29 -12.04
N ARG A 111 -3.71 1.59 -12.35
CA ARG A 111 -3.08 1.29 -13.64
C ARG A 111 -2.44 -0.10 -13.67
N GLN A 112 -2.25 -0.72 -12.50
CA GLN A 112 -1.60 -2.02 -12.35
C GLN A 112 -2.63 -3.08 -11.96
N LYS A 113 -3.35 -3.62 -12.95
CA LYS A 113 -4.47 -4.56 -12.74
C LYS A 113 -4.11 -5.77 -11.87
N ASP A 114 -2.90 -6.31 -12.05
CA ASP A 114 -2.45 -7.50 -11.30
C ASP A 114 -2.27 -7.19 -9.81
N ILE A 115 -1.71 -6.02 -9.48
CA ILE A 115 -1.52 -5.58 -8.08
C ILE A 115 -2.86 -5.11 -7.50
N PHE A 116 -3.63 -4.38 -8.32
CA PHE A 116 -4.96 -3.89 -7.95
C PHE A 116 -5.89 -5.04 -7.52
N SER A 117 -5.92 -6.15 -8.27
CA SER A 117 -6.74 -7.33 -7.91
C SER A 117 -6.25 -8.09 -6.67
N GLN A 118 -5.01 -7.85 -6.23
CA GLN A 118 -4.49 -8.38 -4.97
C GLN A 118 -4.98 -7.56 -3.79
N VAL A 119 -4.93 -6.22 -3.90
CA VAL A 119 -5.41 -5.28 -2.87
C VAL A 119 -6.93 -5.28 -2.77
N LEU A 120 -7.60 -5.38 -3.92
CA LEU A 120 -9.05 -5.39 -4.06
C LEU A 120 -9.50 -6.72 -4.70
N PRO A 121 -9.79 -7.74 -3.87
CA PRO A 121 -10.32 -9.00 -4.36
C PRO A 121 -11.61 -8.82 -5.17
N THR A 122 -11.79 -9.64 -6.19
CA THR A 122 -12.90 -9.52 -7.18
C THR A 122 -14.14 -10.35 -6.83
N ASP A 123 -14.09 -11.08 -5.72
CA ASP A 123 -15.14 -11.96 -5.21
C ASP A 123 -16.17 -11.24 -4.30
N GLN A 124 -16.17 -9.91 -4.36
CA GLN A 124 -17.07 -9.01 -3.64
C GLN A 124 -17.77 -8.05 -4.60
N GLY A 125 -18.88 -7.46 -4.16
CA GLY A 125 -19.63 -6.48 -4.93
C GLY A 125 -21.07 -6.30 -4.43
N TYR A 126 -21.81 -5.44 -5.12
CA TYR A 126 -23.19 -5.08 -4.76
C TYR A 126 -24.26 -6.02 -5.33
N ASN A 127 -23.93 -6.68 -6.44
CA ASN A 127 -24.92 -7.40 -7.26
C ASN A 127 -25.01 -8.90 -6.94
N TYR A 128 -24.06 -9.43 -6.17
CA TYR A 128 -23.96 -10.85 -5.87
C TYR A 128 -23.54 -11.05 -4.41
N LYS A 129 -24.29 -11.89 -3.67
CA LYS A 129 -24.02 -12.22 -2.25
C LYS A 129 -23.81 -10.99 -1.35
N TYR A 130 -24.52 -9.91 -1.64
CA TYR A 130 -24.35 -8.65 -0.91
C TYR A 130 -24.98 -8.71 0.49
N ALA A 131 -24.15 -8.53 1.51
CA ALA A 131 -24.55 -8.47 2.91
C ALA A 131 -24.01 -7.21 3.64
N GLY A 132 -23.61 -6.16 2.90
CA GLY A 132 -23.01 -4.96 3.49
C GLY A 132 -21.59 -5.16 4.04
N ILE A 133 -20.88 -6.17 3.55
CA ILE A 133 -19.53 -6.56 3.98
C ILE A 133 -18.58 -6.53 2.79
N PHE A 134 -17.38 -6.01 3.00
CA PHE A 134 -16.30 -5.91 2.02
C PHE A 134 -14.97 -6.30 2.68
N HIS A 135 -13.97 -6.61 1.87
CA HIS A 135 -12.61 -6.85 2.35
C HIS A 135 -11.55 -6.36 1.38
N PHE A 136 -10.39 -6.02 1.93
CA PHE A 136 -9.24 -5.48 1.21
C PHE A 136 -7.97 -6.08 1.78
N ARG A 137 -6.92 -6.16 0.97
CA ARG A 137 -5.64 -6.72 1.38
C ARG A 137 -4.55 -5.68 1.35
N PHE A 138 -3.82 -5.60 2.45
CA PHE A 138 -2.66 -4.75 2.56
C PHE A 138 -1.47 -5.63 2.95
N TRP A 139 -0.33 -5.35 2.35
CA TRP A 139 0.91 -5.86 2.85
C TRP A 139 1.27 -5.08 4.10
N GLN A 140 1.52 -5.78 5.20
CA GLN A 140 2.03 -5.22 6.44
C GLN A 140 3.25 -6.03 6.80
N PHE A 141 4.41 -5.39 6.75
CA PHE A 141 5.56 -5.88 7.50
C PHE A 141 5.89 -7.35 7.15
N GLY A 142 5.94 -7.68 5.86
CA GLY A 142 6.26 -9.03 5.37
C GLY A 142 5.06 -9.95 5.14
N LYS A 143 3.86 -9.58 5.62
CA LYS A 143 2.67 -10.43 5.59
C LYS A 143 1.53 -9.71 4.90
N TRP A 144 0.81 -10.41 4.04
CA TRP A 144 -0.47 -9.93 3.54
C TRP A 144 -1.53 -10.09 4.63
N VAL A 145 -2.28 -9.02 4.88
CA VAL A 145 -3.33 -8.91 5.88
C VAL A 145 -4.65 -8.62 5.16
N ASP A 146 -5.68 -9.42 5.43
CA ASP A 146 -7.03 -9.27 4.91
C ASP A 146 -7.89 -8.53 5.94
N VAL A 147 -8.36 -7.34 5.58
CA VAL A 147 -9.12 -6.43 6.44
C VAL A 147 -10.57 -6.42 5.99
N VAL A 148 -11.46 -6.89 6.87
CA VAL A 148 -12.91 -6.90 6.66
C VAL A 148 -13.51 -5.60 7.18
N ILE A 149 -14.45 -5.01 6.45
CA ILE A 149 -15.19 -3.83 6.87
C ILE A 149 -16.68 -3.94 6.50
N ASP A 150 -17.53 -3.18 7.20
CA ASP A 150 -18.89 -2.89 6.73
C ASP A 150 -18.93 -1.71 5.74
N ASP A 151 -20.09 -1.48 5.14
CA ASP A 151 -20.31 -0.46 4.12
C ASP A 151 -20.86 0.88 4.64
N LYS A 152 -20.65 1.18 5.92
CA LYS A 152 -21.01 2.47 6.54
C LYS A 152 -19.89 3.49 6.34
N LEU A 153 -20.12 4.56 5.58
CA LEU A 153 -19.12 5.61 5.36
C LEU A 153 -19.40 6.84 6.25
N PRO A 154 -18.36 7.47 6.84
CA PRO A 154 -18.54 8.62 7.72
C PRO A 154 -18.91 9.89 6.95
N ILE A 155 -19.90 10.62 7.46
CA ILE A 155 -20.37 11.90 6.94
C ILE A 155 -20.37 12.93 8.06
N LEU A 156 -19.81 14.09 7.73
CA LEU A 156 -19.77 15.27 8.59
C LEU A 156 -20.32 16.46 7.81
N ASP A 157 -21.26 17.21 8.41
CA ASP A 157 -21.87 18.39 7.80
C ASP A 157 -22.42 18.17 6.37
N ASN A 158 -23.06 17.00 6.16
CA ASN A 158 -23.58 16.53 4.85
C ASN A 158 -22.52 16.30 3.76
N ASN A 159 -21.25 16.23 4.12
CA ASN A 159 -20.15 15.89 3.22
C ASN A 159 -19.47 14.61 3.69
N TYR A 160 -18.97 13.82 2.74
CA TYR A 160 -18.11 12.69 3.10
C TYR A 160 -16.91 13.22 3.89
N LEU A 161 -16.63 12.60 5.02
CA LEU A 161 -15.43 12.92 5.79
C LEU A 161 -14.17 12.48 5.02
N SER A 162 -14.31 11.40 4.25
CA SER A 162 -13.28 10.69 3.49
C SER A 162 -13.42 10.93 1.98
N VAL A 163 -12.67 10.17 1.15
CA VAL A 163 -12.84 10.14 -0.31
C VAL A 163 -14.31 10.05 -0.69
N ALA A 164 -14.80 11.04 -1.44
CA ALA A 164 -16.15 11.03 -1.97
C ALA A 164 -16.22 10.26 -3.31
N PRO A 165 -17.31 9.53 -3.55
CA PRO A 165 -17.61 8.95 -4.86
C PRO A 165 -17.90 10.08 -5.86
N ALA A 166 -17.00 10.34 -6.81
CA ALA A 166 -17.17 11.50 -7.70
C ALA A 166 -18.34 11.42 -8.68
N ASN A 167 -18.77 10.20 -9.06
CA ASN A 167 -19.92 9.99 -9.96
C ASN A 167 -21.11 9.32 -9.25
N GLY A 168 -21.14 9.31 -7.91
CA GLY A 168 -22.23 8.74 -7.11
C GLY A 168 -22.42 7.21 -7.17
N ASN A 169 -21.59 6.51 -7.95
CA ASN A 169 -21.72 5.07 -8.24
C ASN A 169 -20.43 4.26 -8.01
N GLU A 170 -19.37 4.88 -7.50
CA GLU A 170 -18.06 4.26 -7.32
C GLU A 170 -17.56 4.48 -5.89
N PHE A 171 -17.81 3.51 -5.02
CA PHE A 171 -17.53 3.64 -3.58
C PHE A 171 -16.29 2.87 -3.14
N TRP A 172 -15.69 2.06 -4.02
CA TRP A 172 -14.53 1.26 -3.67
C TRP A 172 -13.33 2.08 -3.18
N PRO A 173 -13.06 3.33 -3.66
CA PRO A 173 -11.98 4.13 -3.09
C PRO A 173 -12.23 4.52 -1.64
N ALA A 174 -13.47 4.90 -1.33
CA ALA A 174 -13.88 5.27 0.03
C ALA A 174 -13.87 4.06 0.98
N LEU A 175 -14.29 2.89 0.50
CA LEU A 175 -14.23 1.64 1.25
C LEU A 175 -12.79 1.18 1.46
N LEU A 176 -11.91 1.32 0.46
CA LEU A 176 -10.48 0.99 0.59
C LEU A 176 -9.81 1.90 1.63
N GLU A 177 -10.07 3.21 1.57
CA GLU A 177 -9.57 4.16 2.56
C GLU A 177 -10.08 3.81 3.97
N LYS A 178 -11.36 3.44 4.11
CA LYS A 178 -11.92 2.96 5.38
C LYS A 178 -11.19 1.73 5.91
N ALA A 179 -10.93 0.73 5.05
CA ALA A 179 -10.21 -0.47 5.45
C ALA A 179 -8.78 -0.15 5.88
N TYR A 180 -8.13 0.82 5.22
CA TYR A 180 -6.82 1.29 5.62
C TYR A 180 -6.86 2.08 6.94
N ALA A 181 -7.87 2.94 7.17
CA ALA A 181 -8.10 3.61 8.45
C ALA A 181 -8.25 2.61 9.59
N LYS A 182 -9.03 1.55 9.37
CA LYS A 182 -9.19 0.45 10.33
C LYS A 182 -7.87 -0.26 10.62
N LEU A 183 -7.03 -0.45 9.60
CA LEU A 183 -5.71 -1.07 9.77
C LEU A 183 -4.78 -0.19 10.61
N CYS A 184 -4.83 1.13 10.42
CA CYS A 184 -4.07 2.11 11.19
C CYS A 184 -4.60 2.32 12.62
N GLY A 185 -5.91 2.10 12.84
CA GLY A 185 -6.58 2.26 14.13
C GLY A 185 -7.82 3.15 14.02
N SER A 186 -7.68 4.31 13.39
CA SER A 186 -8.75 5.28 13.11
C SER A 186 -8.43 6.11 11.86
N TYR A 187 -9.39 6.92 11.40
CA TYR A 187 -9.14 7.91 10.33
C TYR A 187 -8.10 8.97 10.74
N ALA A 188 -8.04 9.35 12.01
CA ALA A 188 -7.04 10.29 12.52
C ALA A 188 -5.64 9.66 12.54
N ASP A 189 -5.53 8.36 12.79
CA ASP A 189 -4.25 7.64 12.79
C ASP A 189 -3.66 7.45 11.37
N MET A 190 -4.43 7.76 10.32
CA MET A 190 -3.90 7.89 8.96
C MET A 190 -3.16 9.22 8.72
N ASP A 191 -3.36 10.21 9.59
CA ASP A 191 -2.71 11.51 9.45
C ASP A 191 -1.19 11.36 9.59
N SER A 192 -0.44 12.14 8.79
CA SER A 192 1.04 12.08 8.71
C SER A 192 1.68 10.90 7.97
N GLY A 193 0.90 10.06 7.27
CA GLY A 193 1.48 9.00 6.44
C GLY A 193 2.31 9.49 5.24
N CYS A 194 3.16 8.60 4.72
CA CYS A 194 4.03 8.83 3.57
C CYS A 194 3.55 8.06 2.34
N VAL A 195 3.67 8.64 1.15
CA VAL A 195 3.31 7.95 -0.10
C VAL A 195 4.09 6.65 -0.29
N SER A 196 5.33 6.56 0.20
CA SER A 196 6.12 5.33 0.16
C SER A 196 5.45 4.20 0.94
N GLU A 197 4.85 4.49 2.10
CA GLU A 197 4.18 3.51 2.95
C GLU A 197 3.01 2.89 2.20
N ALA A 198 2.09 3.71 1.66
CA ALA A 198 0.97 3.20 0.86
C ALA A 198 1.44 2.42 -0.38
N LEU A 199 2.48 2.88 -1.07
CA LEU A 199 3.01 2.15 -2.23
C LEU A 199 3.53 0.75 -1.84
N MET A 200 4.19 0.63 -0.69
CA MET A 200 4.68 -0.64 -0.20
C MET A 200 3.54 -1.51 0.33
N ASP A 201 2.58 -0.93 1.04
CA ASP A 201 1.42 -1.65 1.57
C ASP A 201 0.49 -2.16 0.47
N PHE A 202 0.45 -1.52 -0.70
CA PHE A 202 -0.27 -2.04 -1.86
C PHE A 202 0.47 -3.16 -2.60
N THR A 203 1.79 -3.26 -2.46
CA THR A 203 2.61 -4.12 -3.33
C THR A 203 3.32 -5.25 -2.60
N GLY A 204 3.67 -5.06 -1.33
CA GLY A 204 4.72 -5.83 -0.66
C GLY A 204 6.09 -5.70 -1.30
N GLY A 205 6.31 -4.64 -2.08
CA GLY A 205 7.50 -4.42 -2.88
C GLY A 205 8.54 -3.54 -2.20
N ILE A 206 9.62 -3.31 -2.94
CA ILE A 206 10.72 -2.46 -2.52
C ILE A 206 10.48 -1.05 -3.04
N HIS A 207 10.56 -0.08 -2.14
CA HIS A 207 10.50 1.34 -2.45
C HIS A 207 11.88 1.94 -2.75
N PHE A 208 11.88 2.89 -3.69
CA PHE A 208 13.02 3.72 -4.05
C PHE A 208 12.55 5.17 -4.13
N ASN A 209 13.30 6.05 -3.49
CA ASN A 209 13.15 7.49 -3.64
C ASN A 209 14.30 8.06 -4.46
N PHE A 210 13.98 8.80 -5.51
CA PHE A 210 14.95 9.56 -6.31
C PHE A 210 14.68 11.04 -6.16
N THR A 211 15.63 11.77 -5.60
CA THR A 211 15.58 13.23 -5.56
C THR A 211 15.83 13.80 -6.95
N LEU A 212 14.99 14.77 -7.37
CA LEU A 212 15.02 15.31 -8.73
C LEU A 212 15.92 16.55 -8.88
N CYS A 213 16.40 17.12 -7.77
CA CYS A 213 17.40 18.20 -7.81
C CYS A 213 18.81 17.70 -8.17
N ASP A 214 19.12 16.42 -7.91
CA ASP A 214 20.36 15.75 -8.29
C ASP A 214 20.06 14.31 -8.76
N PRO A 215 19.39 14.14 -9.91
CA PRO A 215 18.96 12.83 -10.37
C PRO A 215 20.14 12.06 -10.98
N PRO A 216 20.12 10.71 -10.95
CA PRO A 216 21.10 9.89 -11.65
C PRO A 216 21.17 10.25 -13.15
N PRO A 217 22.35 10.18 -13.81
CA PRO A 217 22.46 10.47 -15.24
C PRO A 217 21.51 9.62 -16.12
N ASP A 218 21.20 8.40 -15.70
CA ASP A 218 20.31 7.46 -16.40
C ASP A 218 18.83 7.55 -15.96
N MET A 219 18.42 8.61 -15.25
CA MET A 219 17.11 8.69 -14.60
C MET A 219 15.93 8.46 -15.55
N TRP A 220 15.99 9.02 -16.76
CA TRP A 220 14.94 8.82 -17.75
C TRP A 220 14.76 7.34 -18.15
N ASN A 221 15.86 6.61 -18.27
CA ASN A 221 15.78 5.19 -18.62
C ASN A 221 15.34 4.35 -17.43
N ILE A 222 15.71 4.71 -16.19
CA ILE A 222 15.17 4.11 -14.96
C ILE A 222 13.64 4.26 -14.96
N PHE A 223 13.14 5.47 -15.23
CA PHE A 223 11.70 5.77 -15.31
C PHE A 223 10.99 4.91 -16.36
N ARG A 224 11.56 4.84 -17.57
CA ARG A 224 11.01 4.05 -18.67
C ARG A 224 11.01 2.55 -18.36
N ARG A 225 12.05 2.05 -17.67
CA ARG A 225 12.11 0.65 -17.22
C ARG A 225 11.08 0.38 -16.12
N ALA A 226 10.93 1.27 -15.15
CA ALA A 226 9.93 1.16 -14.08
C ALA A 226 8.51 1.09 -14.64
N TYR A 227 8.19 1.99 -15.59
CA TYR A 227 6.94 1.95 -16.33
C TYR A 227 6.70 0.61 -17.04
N LYS A 228 7.71 0.11 -17.79
CA LYS A 228 7.61 -1.19 -18.49
C LYS A 228 7.50 -2.38 -17.54
N LYS A 229 8.02 -2.25 -16.32
CA LYS A 229 7.99 -3.28 -15.27
C LYS A 229 6.76 -3.16 -14.36
N ASN A 230 5.78 -2.33 -14.74
CA ASN A 230 4.54 -2.17 -13.98
C ASN A 230 4.77 -1.70 -12.54
N SER A 231 5.86 -0.95 -12.29
CA SER A 231 6.11 -0.34 -10.99
C SER A 231 5.01 0.69 -10.66
N LEU A 232 4.65 0.78 -9.39
CA LEU A 232 3.89 1.93 -8.89
C LEU A 232 4.83 3.13 -8.77
N MET A 233 4.35 4.31 -9.15
CA MET A 233 5.15 5.54 -9.17
C MET A 233 4.32 6.72 -8.68
N ALA A 234 4.90 7.54 -7.79
CA ALA A 234 4.30 8.76 -7.28
C ALA A 234 5.36 9.85 -7.08
N CYS A 235 4.98 11.13 -7.00
CA CYS A 235 5.95 12.21 -6.79
C CYS A 235 5.43 13.24 -5.79
N GLY A 236 6.37 14.00 -5.23
CA GLY A 236 6.08 15.14 -4.37
C GLY A 236 6.39 16.47 -5.03
N THR A 237 5.50 17.44 -4.87
CA THR A 237 5.78 18.86 -5.19
C THR A 237 6.43 19.57 -4.01
N PRO A 238 7.18 20.66 -4.24
CA PRO A 238 7.74 21.47 -3.16
C PRO A 238 6.65 21.96 -2.19
N ARG A 239 7.00 22.11 -0.91
CA ARG A 239 6.12 22.73 0.09
C ARG A 239 5.83 24.18 -0.30
N THR A 240 4.60 24.50 -0.67
CA THR A 240 4.12 25.90 -0.63
C THR A 240 3.74 26.24 0.82
N PRO A 241 3.59 27.53 1.20
CA PRO A 241 3.13 27.92 2.55
C PRO A 241 1.78 27.31 2.98
N THR A 242 1.08 26.67 2.04
CA THR A 242 -0.19 25.95 2.19
C THR A 242 -0.05 24.42 2.27
N GLY A 243 1.18 23.87 2.41
CA GLY A 243 1.44 22.44 2.62
C GLY A 243 2.04 21.70 1.41
N VAL A 244 2.58 20.49 1.64
CA VAL A 244 3.01 19.57 0.56
C VAL A 244 1.76 19.10 -0.19
N ARG A 245 1.78 19.09 -1.52
CA ARG A 245 0.82 18.31 -2.32
C ARG A 245 1.56 17.14 -2.95
N ALA A 246 1.29 15.92 -2.49
CA ALA A 246 1.68 14.72 -3.23
C ALA A 246 0.80 14.65 -4.50
N ILE A 247 1.41 14.32 -5.65
CA ILE A 247 0.69 14.17 -6.92
C ILE A 247 1.04 12.80 -7.50
N SER A 248 0.03 12.00 -7.85
CA SER A 248 0.25 10.82 -8.70
C SER A 248 0.73 11.30 -10.08
N VAL A 249 1.92 10.89 -10.50
CA VAL A 249 2.38 11.18 -11.86
C VAL A 249 1.89 10.09 -12.80
N PHE A 250 0.92 10.43 -13.63
CA PHE A 250 0.53 9.59 -14.75
C PHE A 250 1.30 9.99 -16.00
N ILE A 251 2.55 9.51 -16.17
CA ILE A 251 3.23 9.62 -17.46
C ILE A 251 2.75 8.48 -18.35
N ARG A 252 1.64 8.68 -19.07
CA ARG A 252 1.33 7.86 -20.23
C ARG A 252 2.19 8.40 -21.38
N ILE A 253 2.86 7.53 -22.14
CA ILE A 253 3.46 7.89 -23.42
C ILE A 253 2.40 7.55 -24.49
N GLU A 254 2.12 8.54 -25.35
CA GLU A 254 1.13 8.60 -26.45
C GLU A 254 -0.34 9.02 -26.19
N TRP A 255 -0.77 9.85 -27.15
CA TRP A 255 -1.95 10.71 -27.24
C TRP A 255 -3.28 9.96 -27.20
N LEU A 256 -4.19 10.40 -26.32
CA LEU A 256 -5.61 10.70 -26.61
C LEU A 256 -6.44 10.78 -25.30
N PHE A 257 -7.30 11.82 -25.27
CA PHE A 257 -8.42 12.14 -24.38
C PHE A 257 -8.21 13.16 -23.24
N PRO A 258 -9.02 14.24 -23.20
CA PRO A 258 -9.12 15.17 -22.08
C PRO A 258 -10.11 14.62 -21.04
N PHE A 259 -9.98 15.02 -19.78
CA PHE A 259 -10.73 14.55 -18.60
C PHE A 259 -10.15 13.33 -17.87
N LEU A 260 -8.86 13.42 -17.56
CA LEU A 260 -8.27 12.96 -16.30
C LEU A 260 -7.09 13.91 -16.01
N LEU A 261 -6.59 13.92 -14.77
CA LEU A 261 -5.35 14.61 -14.33
C LEU A 261 -4.07 14.08 -15.03
N THR A 262 -4.16 13.69 -16.30
CA THR A 262 -3.03 13.31 -17.16
C THR A 262 -2.55 14.56 -17.89
N ALA A 263 -1.62 15.27 -17.28
CA ALA A 263 -0.90 16.36 -17.94
C ALA A 263 0.39 15.82 -18.57
N TRP A 264 0.67 16.28 -19.78
CA TRP A 264 1.93 16.02 -20.46
C TRP A 264 2.94 17.08 -20.07
N MET A 265 4.17 16.69 -19.78
CA MET A 265 5.28 17.62 -19.58
C MET A 265 6.58 17.00 -20.06
N SER A 266 7.56 17.84 -20.41
CA SER A 266 8.90 17.36 -20.71
C SER A 266 9.55 16.83 -19.43
N PHE A 267 10.54 15.93 -19.57
CA PHE A 267 11.29 15.46 -18.41
C PHE A 267 12.09 16.60 -17.75
N GLU A 268 12.46 17.64 -18.51
CA GLU A 268 13.14 18.81 -17.96
C GLU A 268 12.19 19.63 -17.08
N ASP A 269 10.96 19.89 -17.56
CA ASP A 269 9.94 20.55 -16.76
C ASP A 269 9.57 19.71 -15.53
N PHE A 270 9.49 18.39 -15.68
CA PHE A 270 9.22 17.46 -14.58
C PHE A 270 10.23 17.63 -13.44
N LYS A 271 11.53 17.65 -13.74
CA LYS A 271 12.57 17.90 -12.72
C LYS A 271 12.44 19.28 -12.07
N GLY A 272 11.96 20.28 -12.80
CA GLY A 272 11.74 21.63 -12.28
C GLY A 272 10.50 21.80 -11.40
N GLN A 273 9.47 20.97 -11.60
CA GLN A 273 8.19 21.07 -10.88
C GLN A 273 8.10 20.16 -9.66
N PHE A 274 8.88 19.07 -9.63
CA PHE A 274 8.80 18.04 -8.59
C PHE A 274 10.11 17.91 -7.81
N THR A 275 10.01 17.53 -6.55
CA THR A 275 11.17 17.40 -5.65
C THR A 275 11.79 16.00 -5.66
N HIS A 276 10.95 14.98 -5.75
CA HIS A 276 11.35 13.58 -5.73
C HIS A 276 10.31 12.73 -6.46
N ILE A 277 10.73 11.51 -6.81
CA ILE A 277 9.84 10.43 -7.25
C ILE A 277 10.06 9.19 -6.41
N ASP A 278 8.95 8.60 -5.99
CA ASP A 278 8.87 7.29 -5.35
C ASP A 278 8.50 6.23 -6.39
N ILE A 279 9.28 5.16 -6.43
CA ILE A 279 9.04 4.01 -7.30
C ILE A 279 8.98 2.77 -6.41
N CYS A 280 7.91 1.99 -6.51
CA CYS A 280 7.76 0.74 -5.78
C CYS A 280 7.48 -0.43 -6.72
N ASN A 281 8.23 -1.53 -6.55
CA ASN A 281 8.05 -2.76 -7.30
C ASN A 281 8.48 -3.96 -6.45
N LEU A 282 7.83 -5.11 -6.63
CA LEU A 282 8.23 -6.39 -6.02
C LEU A 282 9.71 -6.70 -6.27
N TYR A 283 10.18 -6.46 -7.50
CA TYR A 283 11.57 -6.68 -7.88
C TYR A 283 12.19 -5.40 -8.45
N PRO A 284 13.39 -4.99 -7.98
CA PRO A 284 14.04 -3.78 -8.44
C PRO A 284 14.80 -3.99 -9.76
N ASP A 285 14.19 -4.73 -10.69
CA ASP A 285 14.72 -4.99 -12.02
C ASP A 285 14.83 -3.72 -12.88
N PHE A 286 14.11 -2.66 -12.50
CA PHE A 286 14.06 -1.43 -13.27
C PHE A 286 15.29 -0.53 -13.08
N LEU A 287 16.12 -0.77 -12.06
CA LEU A 287 17.26 0.08 -11.73
C LEU A 287 18.32 0.12 -12.84
N ASP A 288 18.40 -0.92 -13.67
CA ASP A 288 19.41 -1.08 -14.70
C ASP A 288 18.88 -1.89 -15.89
N SER A 289 19.68 -1.98 -16.94
CA SER A 289 19.31 -2.64 -18.20
C SER A 289 19.52 -4.15 -18.21
N ASP A 290 20.10 -4.74 -17.17
CA ASP A 290 20.41 -6.17 -17.19
C ASP A 290 19.19 -7.03 -16.84
N SER A 291 18.66 -7.67 -17.88
CA SER A 291 17.52 -8.58 -17.87
C SER A 291 17.88 -10.05 -17.62
N ASN A 292 19.16 -10.39 -17.58
CA ASN A 292 19.64 -11.77 -17.50
C ASN A 292 19.77 -12.26 -16.06
N SER A 293 19.66 -11.37 -15.09
CA SER A 293 19.79 -11.66 -13.67
C SER A 293 18.48 -11.36 -12.94
N ARG A 294 18.15 -12.18 -11.94
CA ARG A 294 16.93 -12.03 -11.13
C ARG A 294 17.29 -11.69 -9.69
N TRP A 295 16.51 -10.80 -9.08
CA TRP A 295 16.60 -10.55 -7.65
C TRP A 295 15.95 -11.70 -6.88
N ALA A 296 16.66 -12.20 -5.87
CA ALA A 296 16.11 -13.07 -4.84
C ALA A 296 15.83 -12.23 -3.60
N LEU A 297 14.62 -12.37 -3.06
CA LEU A 297 14.19 -11.64 -1.86
C LEU A 297 14.33 -12.55 -0.66
N THR A 298 14.90 -12.02 0.42
CA THR A 298 14.96 -12.69 1.72
C THR A 298 14.42 -11.74 2.77
N LEU A 299 13.48 -12.24 3.56
CA LEU A 299 12.90 -11.54 4.70
C LEU A 299 13.46 -12.16 5.98
N SER A 300 13.78 -11.34 6.97
CA SER A 300 14.13 -11.80 8.32
C SER A 300 13.45 -10.89 9.34
N GLU A 301 12.99 -11.45 10.44
CA GLU A 301 12.37 -10.70 11.55
C GLU A 301 13.34 -10.68 12.74
N GLY A 302 13.33 -9.61 13.53
CA GLY A 302 14.14 -9.46 14.75
C GLY A 302 13.54 -8.42 15.71
N GLU A 303 14.12 -8.20 16.89
CA GLU A 303 13.55 -7.31 17.91
C GLU A 303 14.62 -6.50 18.65
N TRP A 304 14.32 -5.23 18.96
CA TRP A 304 15.09 -4.41 19.90
C TRP A 304 14.49 -4.47 21.30
N ILE A 305 15.14 -5.27 22.15
CA ILE A 305 14.78 -5.49 23.54
C ILE A 305 15.73 -4.66 24.40
N LYS A 306 15.15 -3.81 25.25
CA LYS A 306 15.90 -2.95 26.18
C LYS A 306 16.75 -3.81 27.12
N GLY A 307 18.06 -3.55 27.16
CA GLY A 307 19.00 -4.27 28.01
C GLY A 307 19.54 -5.59 27.41
N GLU A 308 19.03 -6.02 26.26
CA GLU A 308 19.51 -7.22 25.56
C GLU A 308 20.05 -6.88 24.16
N SER A 309 19.20 -6.36 23.27
CA SER A 309 19.52 -6.14 21.85
C SER A 309 19.42 -4.69 21.38
N ALA A 310 18.85 -3.79 22.18
CA ALA A 310 18.70 -2.36 21.88
C ALA A 310 20.03 -1.59 22.05
N GLY A 311 20.99 -1.89 21.20
CA GLY A 311 22.35 -1.39 21.32
C GLY A 311 22.58 0.07 20.91
N GLY A 312 21.76 0.59 19.99
CA GLY A 312 21.95 1.92 19.40
C GLY A 312 23.00 1.94 18.27
N SER A 313 23.24 3.13 17.71
CA SER A 313 24.21 3.35 16.63
C SER A 313 25.65 3.30 17.15
N ILE A 314 26.59 3.03 16.24
CA ILE A 314 28.04 3.13 16.53
C ILE A 314 28.38 4.62 16.66
N GLU A 315 28.24 5.16 17.86
CA GLU A 315 28.91 6.40 18.26
C GLU A 315 30.28 6.05 18.86
N GLU A 316 31.31 6.84 18.53
CA GLU A 316 32.68 6.61 19.00
C GLU A 316 32.73 6.38 20.53
N GLY A 317 33.13 5.18 20.95
CA GLY A 317 33.54 4.89 22.32
C GLY A 317 32.53 4.18 23.24
N LYS A 318 31.36 3.74 22.78
CA LYS A 318 30.45 2.90 23.60
C LYS A 318 30.50 1.43 23.17
N SER A 319 30.86 0.55 24.10
CA SER A 319 30.76 -0.90 23.90
C SER A 319 29.28 -1.29 23.96
N ILE A 320 28.76 -1.74 22.84
CA ILE A 320 27.35 -2.05 22.64
C ILE A 320 27.23 -3.53 22.27
N VAL A 321 26.27 -4.24 22.86
CA VAL A 321 25.81 -5.55 22.35
C VAL A 321 25.14 -5.30 21.01
N LEU A 322 25.85 -5.63 19.92
CA LEU A 322 25.35 -5.41 18.56
C LEU A 322 24.50 -6.61 18.12
N HIS A 323 23.26 -6.34 17.69
CA HIS A 323 22.53 -7.29 16.87
C HIS A 323 23.23 -7.38 15.51
N SER A 324 23.78 -8.55 15.20
CA SER A 324 24.57 -8.76 13.97
C SER A 324 23.77 -9.52 12.93
N TYR A 325 23.54 -8.92 11.76
CA TYR A 325 23.06 -9.61 10.58
C TYR A 325 24.24 -9.96 9.68
N ARG A 326 24.39 -11.24 9.34
CA ARG A 326 25.49 -11.70 8.48
C ARG A 326 25.05 -11.69 7.01
N LEU A 327 25.61 -10.76 6.25
CA LEU A 327 25.47 -10.76 4.80
C LEU A 327 26.52 -11.67 4.17
N ILE A 328 26.08 -12.81 3.64
CA ILE A 328 26.97 -13.73 2.93
C ILE A 328 27.07 -13.31 1.48
N ILE A 329 28.06 -12.48 1.12
CA ILE A 329 28.35 -12.23 -0.29
C ILE A 329 29.02 -13.50 -0.84
N PRO A 330 28.41 -14.22 -1.79
CA PRO A 330 28.98 -15.46 -2.32
C PRO A 330 30.36 -15.18 -2.91
N ASN A 331 31.30 -16.08 -2.69
CA ASN A 331 32.66 -15.93 -3.20
C ASN A 331 32.63 -15.99 -4.74
N LEU A 332 32.83 -14.84 -5.38
CA LEU A 332 32.78 -14.66 -6.83
C LEU A 332 34.05 -15.27 -7.42
N LYS A 333 34.00 -16.57 -7.75
CA LYS A 333 35.15 -17.33 -8.29
C LYS A 333 35.64 -16.83 -9.67
N PHE A 334 34.88 -15.99 -10.35
CA PHE A 334 35.20 -15.46 -11.67
C PHE A 334 35.35 -13.94 -11.60
N GLN A 335 36.42 -13.40 -12.19
CA GLN A 335 36.77 -11.96 -12.18
C GLN A 335 35.70 -11.04 -12.82
N ASN A 336 34.71 -11.64 -13.49
CA ASN A 336 33.65 -10.96 -14.22
C ASN A 336 32.26 -11.16 -13.59
N LEU A 337 32.17 -11.55 -12.32
CA LEU A 337 30.88 -11.59 -11.62
C LEU A 337 30.78 -10.41 -10.64
N LYS A 338 29.63 -9.74 -10.62
CA LYS A 338 29.25 -8.75 -9.60
C LYS A 338 28.04 -9.28 -8.83
N CYS A 339 28.08 -9.14 -7.51
CA CYS A 339 26.92 -9.36 -6.63
C CYS A 339 26.37 -7.99 -6.24
N SER A 340 25.10 -7.74 -6.51
CA SER A 340 24.37 -6.58 -6.03
C SER A 340 23.47 -7.03 -4.88
N LYS A 341 23.63 -6.42 -3.70
CA LYS A 341 22.73 -6.61 -2.56
C LYS A 341 22.12 -5.29 -2.16
N MET A 342 20.86 -5.34 -1.76
CA MET A 342 20.09 -4.21 -1.28
C MET A 342 19.46 -4.57 0.05
N LEU A 343 19.49 -3.62 0.98
CA LEU A 343 19.03 -3.80 2.35
C LEU A 343 18.05 -2.70 2.67
N ASN A 344 16.87 -3.09 3.15
CA ASN A 344 15.86 -2.20 3.69
C ASN A 344 15.50 -2.65 5.10
N PHE A 345 15.33 -1.67 5.98
CA PHE A 345 15.01 -1.88 7.39
C PHE A 345 13.66 -1.24 7.69
N TRP A 346 12.82 -1.99 8.38
CA TRP A 346 11.50 -1.57 8.80
C TRP A 346 11.38 -1.74 10.30
N SER A 347 10.78 -0.75 10.97
CA SER A 347 10.42 -0.83 12.38
C SER A 347 8.92 -0.92 12.49
N THR A 348 8.40 -1.87 13.26
CA THR A 348 6.98 -1.97 13.57
C THR A 348 6.73 -1.42 14.96
N GLU A 349 5.75 -0.52 15.10
CA GLU A 349 5.14 -0.23 16.40
C GLU A 349 3.93 -1.16 16.58
N MET A 350 4.15 -2.46 16.76
CA MET A 350 3.04 -3.33 17.19
C MET A 350 2.96 -3.33 18.72
N VAL A 351 1.73 -3.23 19.23
CA VAL A 351 1.37 -3.53 20.62
C VAL A 351 1.31 -5.07 20.75
N PRO A 352 1.91 -5.70 21.78
CA PRO A 352 2.48 -5.16 23.03
C PRO A 352 3.87 -4.50 22.83
N PRO A 353 4.35 -3.64 23.75
CA PRO A 353 5.48 -2.76 23.51
C PRO A 353 6.78 -3.52 23.27
N GLY A 354 7.12 -3.69 21.99
CA GLY A 354 8.37 -4.20 21.49
C GLY A 354 8.60 -3.65 20.08
N LEU A 355 9.75 -3.04 19.83
CA LEU A 355 10.13 -2.64 18.48
C LEU A 355 10.60 -3.90 17.74
N SER A 356 9.69 -4.56 17.04
CA SER A 356 10.07 -5.61 16.09
C SER A 356 10.59 -4.96 14.81
N LEU A 357 11.70 -5.45 14.30
CA LEU A 357 12.26 -5.11 13.00
C LEU A 357 11.99 -6.19 12.00
N ILE A 358 11.78 -5.72 10.77
CA ILE A 358 11.79 -6.58 9.62
C ILE A 358 12.90 -6.13 8.69
N PHE A 359 13.77 -7.08 8.42
CA PHE A 359 14.92 -6.98 7.54
C PHE A 359 14.50 -7.53 6.19
N PHE A 360 14.60 -6.68 5.19
CA PHE A 360 14.41 -7.08 3.82
C PHE A 360 15.74 -6.98 3.10
N SER A 361 16.21 -8.09 2.53
CA SER A 361 17.36 -8.09 1.63
C SER A 361 16.98 -8.59 0.25
N ALA A 362 17.30 -7.82 -0.80
CA ALA A 362 17.24 -8.29 -2.17
C ALA A 362 18.67 -8.53 -2.68
N GLU A 363 18.91 -9.68 -3.30
CA GLU A 363 20.23 -10.05 -3.81
C GLU A 363 20.16 -10.49 -5.26
N ARG A 364 21.14 -10.08 -6.07
CA ARG A 364 21.23 -10.47 -7.48
C ARG A 364 22.68 -10.66 -7.90
N MET A 365 22.91 -11.70 -8.69
CA MET A 365 24.23 -12.06 -9.23
C MET A 365 24.26 -11.77 -10.73
N ARG A 366 25.36 -11.17 -11.21
CA ARG A 366 25.47 -10.71 -12.60
C ARG A 366 26.84 -10.99 -13.18
N THR A 367 26.87 -11.34 -14.46
CA THR A 367 28.09 -11.45 -15.25
C THR A 367 28.36 -10.10 -15.91
N THR A 368 29.46 -9.45 -15.57
CA THR A 368 29.98 -8.30 -16.30
C THR A 368 30.80 -8.79 -17.49
N TYR A 369 30.23 -8.70 -18.69
CA TYR A 369 31.06 -8.74 -19.89
C TYR A 369 31.73 -7.36 -20.00
N SER A 370 33.06 -7.33 -19.88
CA SER A 370 33.85 -6.19 -20.31
C SER A 370 33.63 -6.01 -21.82
N ILE A 371 33.12 -4.84 -22.21
CA ILE A 371 33.17 -4.38 -23.61
C ILE A 371 34.53 -3.71 -23.83
#